data_AF-A0A699L7A3-F1
#
_entry.id   AF-A0A699L7A3-F1
#
_cell.length_a   1.000
_cell.length_b   1.000
_cell.length_c   1.000
_cell.angle_alpha   90.00
_cell.angle_beta   90.00
_cell.angle_gamma   90.00
#
_symmetry.space_group_name_H-M   'P 1'
#
loop_
_entity.id
_entity.type
_entity.pdbx_description
1 polymer ?
#
loop_
_entity_poly.entity_id
_entity_poly.type
_entity_poly.pdbx_seq_one_letter_code
_entity_poly.pdbx_strand_id
1 'polypeptide(L)'
;MRILCVVRIKVFSMYGYDFMKKIVLRRADLNKHTIAERDFKYLYPSDFEDLYLLNLQGHLNHLPPKDKKIFTTAVNLWTRHLVIRQRVEDFQLGIKSYQTQLNLTKPRWDATGFEYKHDFTVIESPRAVTFRDKYEVQMIM
;
A
#
# COMPACT_ATOMS: atom_id res chain seq x y z
N MET A 1 11.09 -5.69 18.97
CA MET A 1 11.89 -6.95 18.95
C MET A 1 12.47 -7.11 17.57
N ARG A 2 13.79 -7.29 17.46
CA ARG A 2 14.50 -7.30 16.18
C ARG A 2 14.21 -8.54 15.33
N ILE A 3 14.05 -8.40 14.02
CA ILE A 3 13.98 -9.51 13.07
C ILE A 3 15.41 -9.91 12.65
N LEU A 4 15.73 -11.20 12.77
CA LEU A 4 17.06 -11.74 12.49
C LEU A 4 17.18 -12.32 11.08
N CYS A 5 16.17 -13.05 10.61
CA CYS A 5 16.18 -13.62 9.27
C CYS A 5 14.78 -13.99 8.78
N VAL A 6 14.66 -14.14 7.46
CA VAL A 6 13.48 -14.71 6.80
C VAL A 6 13.66 -16.22 6.73
N VAL A 7 12.75 -17.00 7.29
CA VAL A 7 12.81 -18.47 7.27
C VAL A 7 12.16 -19.04 6.02
N ARG A 8 10.96 -18.53 5.67
CA ARG A 8 10.18 -19.03 4.53
C ARG A 8 9.21 -17.98 4.05
N ILE A 9 8.98 -17.96 2.74
CA ILE A 9 7.95 -17.13 2.10
C ILE A 9 6.89 -18.06 1.52
N LYS A 10 5.62 -17.68 1.70
CA LYS A 10 4.48 -18.28 1.01
C LYS A 10 3.96 -17.29 -0.01
N VAL A 11 3.97 -17.71 -1.26
CA VAL A 11 3.57 -16.92 -2.42
C VAL A 11 2.19 -17.40 -2.90
N PHE A 12 1.42 -16.49 -3.46
CA PHE A 12 0.17 -16.76 -4.19
C PHE A 12 0.24 -16.07 -5.55
N SER A 13 -0.27 -16.73 -6.59
CA SER A 13 -0.25 -16.20 -7.95
C SER A 13 -1.64 -15.70 -8.34
N MET A 14 -1.73 -14.50 -8.90
CA MET A 14 -2.97 -13.88 -9.37
C MET A 14 -2.69 -13.06 -10.62
N TYR A 15 -3.52 -13.18 -11.65
CA TYR A 15 -3.37 -12.44 -12.92
C TYR A 15 -1.98 -12.55 -13.57
N GLY A 16 -1.30 -13.69 -13.40
CA GLY A 16 0.07 -13.90 -13.92
C GLY A 16 1.19 -13.26 -13.08
N TYR A 17 0.87 -12.68 -11.92
CA TYR A 17 1.82 -12.11 -10.99
C TYR A 17 1.88 -12.90 -9.68
N ASP A 18 3.08 -12.98 -9.11
CA ASP A 18 3.33 -13.65 -7.84
C ASP A 18 3.41 -12.64 -6.69
N PHE A 19 2.57 -12.84 -5.68
CA PHE A 19 2.41 -11.97 -4.51
C PHE A 19 2.77 -12.71 -3.23
N MET A 20 3.38 -12.00 -2.29
CA MET A 20 3.69 -12.56 -0.97
C MET A 20 2.42 -12.63 -0.10
N LYS A 21 1.97 -13.84 0.21
CA LYS A 21 0.79 -14.10 1.05
C LYS A 21 1.13 -14.13 2.54
N LYS A 22 2.24 -14.78 2.89
CA LYS A 22 2.74 -14.90 4.27
C LYS A 22 4.26 -14.98 4.28
N ILE A 23 4.86 -14.49 5.36
CA ILE A 23 6.28 -14.63 5.64
C ILE A 23 6.49 -15.21 7.03
N VAL A 24 7.42 -16.16 7.13
CA VAL A 24 7.87 -16.73 8.40
C VAL A 24 9.24 -16.13 8.70
N LEU A 25 9.36 -15.48 9.84
CA LEU A 25 10.54 -14.76 10.30
C LEU A 25 11.09 -15.42 11.55
N ARG A 26 12.39 -15.20 11.82
CA ARG A 26 13.00 -15.46 13.12
C ARG A 26 13.27 -14.12 13.80
N ARG A 27 12.77 -13.93 15.02
CA ARG A 27 13.02 -12.70 15.82
C ARG A 27 14.15 -12.95 16.84
N ALA A 28 14.52 -11.91 17.58
CA ALA A 28 15.57 -11.94 18.60
C ALA A 28 15.34 -12.96 19.73
N ASP A 29 14.09 -13.36 19.98
CA ASP A 29 13.72 -14.47 20.88
C ASP A 29 13.99 -15.86 20.28
N LEU A 30 14.57 -15.92 19.07
CA LEU A 30 14.83 -17.12 18.28
C LEU A 30 13.58 -17.87 17.84
N ASN A 31 12.38 -17.40 18.19
CA ASN A 31 11.12 -18.01 17.82
C ASN A 31 10.73 -17.64 16.39
N LYS A 32 9.93 -18.52 15.78
CA LYS A 32 9.36 -18.30 14.46
C LYS A 32 8.07 -17.48 14.59
N HIS A 33 8.04 -16.36 13.90
CA HIS A 33 6.87 -15.48 13.83
C HIS A 33 6.32 -15.49 12.41
N THR A 34 5.01 -15.66 12.26
CA THR A 34 4.37 -15.64 10.95
C THR A 34 3.60 -14.35 10.78
N ILE A 35 3.90 -13.61 9.73
CA ILE A 35 3.16 -12.40 9.34
C ILE A 35 2.41 -12.73 8.05
N ALA A 36 1.09 -12.57 8.06
CA ALA A 36 0.29 -12.63 6.85
C ALA A 36 0.03 -11.23 6.28
N GLU A 37 -0.44 -11.18 5.04
CA GLU A 37 -0.71 -9.91 4.37
C GLU A 37 -1.61 -8.96 5.16
N ARG A 38 -2.68 -9.50 5.75
CA ARG A 38 -3.61 -8.75 6.58
C ARG A 38 -3.00 -8.17 7.86
N ASP A 39 -1.87 -8.71 8.30
CA ASP A 39 -1.21 -8.31 9.56
C ASP A 39 -0.27 -7.12 9.35
N PHE A 40 0.02 -6.74 8.09
CA PHE A 40 0.94 -5.64 7.77
C PHE A 40 0.53 -4.29 8.36
N LYS A 41 -0.77 -4.03 8.49
CA LYS A 41 -1.27 -2.79 9.10
C LYS A 41 -0.91 -2.65 10.58
N TYR A 42 -0.49 -3.74 11.24
CA TYR A 42 -0.14 -3.77 12.65
C TYR A 42 1.37 -3.85 12.89
N LEU A 43 2.19 -3.87 11.83
CA LEU A 43 3.64 -3.84 11.99
C LEU A 43 4.10 -2.46 12.43
N TYR A 44 5.09 -2.46 13.32
CA TYR A 44 5.75 -1.23 13.73
C TYR A 44 6.72 -0.77 12.64
N PRO A 45 7.00 0.55 12.52
CA PRO A 45 8.05 1.07 11.63
C PRO A 45 9.39 0.33 11.77
N SER A 46 9.79 0.00 13.00
CA SER A 46 11.01 -0.79 13.26
C SER A 46 11.01 -2.19 12.63
N ASP A 47 9.85 -2.85 12.52
CA ASP A 47 9.77 -4.15 11.82
C ASP A 47 10.05 -3.98 10.32
N PHE A 48 9.62 -2.85 9.72
CA PHE A 48 9.91 -2.55 8.32
C PHE A 48 11.38 -2.20 8.09
N GLU A 49 12.01 -1.47 9.01
CA GLU A 49 13.45 -1.19 8.96
C GLU A 49 14.27 -2.48 8.98
N ASP A 50 13.95 -3.40 9.89
CA ASP A 50 14.63 -4.69 9.96
C ASP A 50 14.47 -5.50 8.66
N LEU A 51 13.24 -5.57 8.11
CA LEU A 51 12.98 -6.27 6.84
C LEU A 51 13.73 -5.64 5.67
N TYR A 52 13.83 -4.32 5.64
CA TYR A 52 14.58 -3.57 4.64
C TYR A 52 16.09 -3.82 4.76
N LEU A 53 16.63 -3.84 5.98
CA LEU A 53 18.04 -4.15 6.24
C LEU A 53 18.40 -5.57 5.79
N LEU A 54 17.53 -6.55 6.06
CA LEU A 54 17.72 -7.92 5.58
C LEU A 54 17.81 -8.01 4.05
N ASN A 55 17.05 -7.17 3.35
CA ASN A 55 17.09 -7.07 1.90
C ASN A 55 18.43 -6.48 1.40
N LEU A 56 18.94 -5.44 2.05
CA LEU A 56 20.20 -4.78 1.68
C LEU A 56 21.45 -5.62 1.98
N GLN A 57 21.48 -6.27 3.14
CA GLN A 57 22.65 -7.03 3.61
C GLN A 57 22.83 -8.37 2.88
N GLY A 58 21.88 -8.77 2.03
CA GLY A 58 21.96 -10.04 1.31
C GLY A 58 21.74 -11.27 2.20
N HIS A 59 21.16 -11.13 3.39
CA HIS A 59 20.85 -12.23 4.32
C HIS A 59 19.68 -13.13 3.86
N LEU A 60 19.48 -13.22 2.55
CA LEU A 60 18.40 -13.98 1.89
C LEU A 60 18.96 -15.06 0.95
N ASN A 61 20.26 -15.38 1.05
CA ASN A 61 20.94 -16.27 0.11
C ASN A 61 20.46 -17.74 0.18
N HIS A 62 19.82 -18.13 1.27
CA HIS A 62 19.18 -19.45 1.41
C HIS A 62 17.80 -19.52 0.75
N LEU A 63 17.22 -18.38 0.35
CA LEU A 63 15.95 -18.35 -0.36
C LEU A 63 16.16 -18.53 -1.88
N PRO A 64 15.23 -19.18 -2.58
CA PRO A 64 15.24 -19.23 -4.03
C PRO A 64 15.30 -17.81 -4.65
N PRO A 65 15.99 -17.61 -5.79
CA PRO A 65 16.08 -16.29 -6.44
C PRO A 65 14.71 -15.64 -6.71
N LYS A 66 13.72 -16.46 -7.06
CA LYS A 66 12.33 -16.04 -7.28
C LYS A 66 11.71 -15.44 -6.01
N ASP A 67 11.84 -16.14 -4.88
CA ASP A 67 11.29 -15.70 -3.59
C ASP A 67 12.00 -14.45 -3.08
N LYS A 68 13.32 -14.36 -3.30
CA LYS A 68 14.10 -13.15 -2.99
C LYS A 68 13.56 -11.94 -3.75
N LYS A 69 13.30 -12.07 -5.05
CA LYS A 69 12.72 -10.99 -5.87
C LYS A 69 11.35 -10.57 -5.35
N ILE A 70 10.47 -11.52 -5.06
CA ILE A 70 9.13 -11.26 -4.51
C ILE A 70 9.22 -10.54 -3.17
N PHE A 71 10.12 -10.98 -2.28
CA PHE A 71 10.38 -10.34 -0.99
C PHE A 71 10.83 -8.89 -1.17
N THR A 72 11.85 -8.66 -1.98
CA THR A 72 12.37 -7.32 -2.25
C THR A 72 11.29 -6.39 -2.78
N THR A 73 10.48 -6.85 -3.75
CA THR A 73 9.38 -6.07 -4.30
C THR A 73 8.34 -5.74 -3.23
N ALA A 74 7.95 -6.71 -2.41
CA ALA A 74 6.96 -6.53 -1.35
C ALA A 74 7.45 -5.53 -0.27
N VAL A 75 8.67 -5.70 0.23
CA VAL A 75 9.27 -4.78 1.23
C VAL A 75 9.35 -3.37 0.67
N ASN A 76 9.82 -3.18 -0.57
CA ASN A 76 9.89 -1.86 -1.19
C ASN A 76 8.52 -1.18 -1.33
N LEU A 77 7.49 -1.95 -1.69
CA LEU A 77 6.12 -1.44 -1.79
C LEU A 77 5.60 -0.97 -0.43
N TRP A 78 5.86 -1.73 0.63
CA TRP A 78 5.43 -1.37 1.97
C TRP A 78 6.20 -0.21 2.57
N THR A 79 7.51 -0.12 2.36
CA THR A 79 8.29 1.05 2.76
C THR A 79 7.73 2.32 2.11
N ARG A 80 7.38 2.26 0.81
CA ARG A 80 6.72 3.38 0.12
C ARG A 80 5.36 3.71 0.75
N HIS A 81 4.54 2.71 1.06
CA HIS A 81 3.24 2.93 1.71
C HIS A 81 3.40 3.60 3.09
N LEU A 82 4.38 3.16 3.89
CA LEU A 82 4.67 3.74 5.21
C LEU A 82 5.08 5.21 5.10
N VAL A 83 6.00 5.53 4.18
CA VAL A 83 6.45 6.92 3.94
C VAL A 83 5.30 7.82 3.51
N ILE A 84 4.44 7.34 2.62
CA ILE A 84 3.26 8.09 2.18
C ILE A 84 2.31 8.33 3.36
N ARG A 85 2.04 7.31 4.17
CA ARG A 85 1.19 7.45 5.36
C ARG A 85 1.73 8.52 6.31
N GLN A 86 3.01 8.47 6.65
CA GLN A 86 3.64 9.46 7.53
C GLN A 86 3.50 10.88 6.97
N ARG A 87 3.78 11.08 5.67
CA ARG A 87 3.63 12.39 5.03
C ARG A 87 2.20 12.91 5.06
N VAL A 88 1.20 12.03 4.88
CA VAL A 88 -0.21 12.39 4.98
C VAL A 88 -0.57 12.81 6.41
N GLU A 89 -0.10 12.08 7.41
CA GLU A 89 -0.31 12.42 8.83
C GLU A 89 0.34 13.77 9.18
N ASP A 90 1.59 13.99 8.78
CA ASP A 90 2.30 15.27 9.00
C ASP A 90 1.59 16.44 8.31
N PHE A 91 1.08 16.22 7.09
CA PHE A 91 0.34 17.23 6.35
C PHE A 91 -1.00 17.58 7.02
N GLN A 92 -1.72 16.58 7.53
CA GLN A 92 -2.95 16.79 8.30
C GLN A 92 -2.68 17.59 9.58
N LEU A 93 -1.56 17.31 10.27
CA LEU A 93 -1.13 18.10 11.43
C LEU A 93 -0.80 19.54 11.04
N GLY A 94 -0.11 19.74 9.91
CA GLY A 94 0.18 21.07 9.35
C GLY A 94 -1.07 21.89 9.07
N ILE A 95 -2.07 21.27 8.41
CA ILE A 95 -3.38 21.90 8.17
C ILE A 95 -4.04 22.29 9.50
N LYS A 96 -4.07 21.38 10.47
CA LYS A 96 -4.69 21.64 11.77
C LYS A 96 -3.99 22.78 12.53
N SER A 97 -2.65 22.82 12.47
CA SER A 97 -1.85 23.89 13.07
C SER A 97 -2.17 25.24 12.41
N TYR A 98 -2.19 25.29 11.08
CA TYR A 98 -2.51 26.51 10.33
C TYR A 98 -3.92 27.02 10.62
N GLN A 99 -4.92 26.13 10.65
CA GLN A 99 -6.29 26.46 11.04
C GLN A 99 -6.35 27.05 12.46
N THR A 100 -5.61 26.46 13.40
CA THR A 100 -5.57 26.92 14.80
C THR A 100 -4.96 28.33 14.90
N GLN A 101 -3.86 28.59 14.19
CA GLN A 101 -3.21 29.91 14.18
C GLN A 101 -4.12 31.01 13.63
N LEU A 102 -4.94 30.68 12.63
CA LEU A 102 -5.88 31.62 12.02
C LEU A 102 -7.26 31.64 12.70
N ASN A 103 -7.46 30.91 13.81
CA ASN A 103 -8.76 30.71 14.46
C ASN A 103 -9.86 30.24 13.50
N LEU A 104 -9.48 29.50 12.45
CA LEU A 104 -10.42 28.91 11.52
C LEU A 104 -11.09 27.72 12.18
N THR A 105 -12.39 27.79 12.37
CA THR A 105 -13.19 26.60 12.69
C THR A 105 -13.04 25.57 11.59
N LYS A 106 -13.04 24.28 11.97
CA LYS A 106 -13.09 23.16 11.04
C LYS A 106 -14.17 23.48 10.00
N PRO A 107 -13.85 23.56 8.69
CA PRO A 107 -14.85 23.92 7.71
C PRO A 107 -16.01 22.94 7.84
N ARG A 108 -17.19 23.47 8.20
CA ARG A 108 -18.42 22.74 7.95
C ARG A 108 -18.51 22.67 6.43
N TRP A 109 -18.63 21.46 5.91
CA TRP A 109 -19.09 21.27 4.54
C TRP A 109 -20.61 21.32 4.56
N ASP A 110 -21.19 22.39 5.10
CA ASP A 110 -22.57 22.77 4.80
C ASP A 110 -22.54 23.34 3.39
N ALA A 111 -22.49 22.43 2.42
CA ALA A 111 -22.63 22.68 1.00
C ALA A 111 -24.06 23.16 0.68
N THR A 112 -24.52 24.22 1.35
CA THR A 112 -25.82 24.86 1.11
C THR A 112 -25.80 25.71 -0.17
N GLY A 113 -24.60 26.00 -0.70
CA GLY A 113 -24.39 26.76 -1.94
C GLY A 113 -23.97 25.92 -3.16
N PHE A 114 -23.79 24.61 -3.01
CA PHE A 114 -23.70 23.71 -4.16
C PHE A 114 -25.12 23.25 -4.50
N GLU A 115 -25.80 24.01 -5.37
CA GLU A 115 -26.94 23.44 -6.09
C GLU A 115 -26.40 22.25 -6.89
N TYR A 116 -26.78 21.03 -6.48
CA TYR A 116 -26.63 19.83 -7.29
C TYR A 116 -27.38 20.09 -8.60
N LYS A 117 -26.67 20.57 -9.61
CA LYS A 117 -27.20 20.64 -10.97
C LYS A 117 -27.25 19.22 -11.53
N HIS A 118 -28.39 18.61 -11.25
CA HIS A 118 -28.99 17.43 -11.87
C HIS A 118 -28.38 16.09 -11.48
N ASP A 119 -29.30 15.17 -11.17
CA ASP A 119 -29.05 13.77 -10.89
C ASP A 119 -28.39 13.14 -12.13
N PHE A 120 -27.07 12.97 -12.10
CA PHE A 120 -26.45 11.99 -12.96
C PHE A 120 -26.98 10.64 -12.52
N THR A 121 -27.82 10.04 -13.37
CA THR A 121 -28.23 8.64 -13.21
C THR A 121 -26.95 7.82 -13.17
N VAL A 122 -26.60 7.29 -12.00
CA VAL A 122 -25.55 6.27 -11.89
C VAL A 122 -26.09 5.04 -12.61
N ILE A 123 -25.73 4.90 -13.88
CA ILE A 123 -26.02 3.69 -14.64
C ILE A 123 -25.15 2.59 -14.03
N GLU A 124 -25.72 1.71 -13.21
CA GLU A 124 -25.08 0.53 -12.59
C GLU A 124 -24.65 -0.55 -13.61
N SER A 125 -24.42 -0.17 -14.86
CA SER A 125 -23.96 -1.09 -15.91
C SER A 125 -22.73 -0.46 -16.55
N PRO A 126 -21.59 -1.19 -16.65
CA PRO A 126 -20.44 -0.71 -17.40
C PRO A 126 -20.84 -0.70 -18.88
N ARG A 127 -21.46 0.41 -19.33
CA ARG A 127 -21.63 0.65 -20.75
C ARG A 127 -20.23 0.87 -21.30
N ALA A 128 -19.72 -0.16 -21.96
CA ALA A 128 -18.44 -0.12 -22.64
C ALA A 128 -18.34 1.17 -23.46
N VAL A 129 -17.29 1.94 -23.21
CA VAL A 129 -17.13 3.24 -23.86
C VAL A 129 -16.51 2.98 -25.23
N THR A 130 -17.31 3.06 -26.29
CA THR A 130 -16.82 2.97 -27.67
C THR A 130 -16.22 4.30 -28.09
N PHE A 131 -14.91 4.31 -28.37
CA PHE A 131 -14.25 5.43 -29.04
C PHE A 131 -14.02 5.09 -30.52
N ARG A 132 -14.23 6.09 -31.38
CA ARG A 132 -13.81 6.05 -32.79
C ARG A 132 -12.50 6.81 -32.93
N ASP A 133 -11.46 6.13 -33.36
CA ASP A 133 -10.22 6.80 -33.76
C ASP A 133 -10.40 7.54 -35.10
N LYS A 134 -9.47 8.42 -35.45
CA LYS A 134 -9.41 9.20 -36.70
C LYS A 134 -9.43 8.34 -37.97
N TYR A 135 -9.18 7.03 -37.85
CA TYR A 135 -9.27 6.03 -38.92
C TYR A 135 -10.59 5.24 -38.91
N GLU A 136 -11.61 5.73 -38.19
CA GLU A 136 -12.95 5.16 -38.03
C GLU A 136 -13.04 3.74 -37.41
N VAL A 137 -11.94 3.22 -36.90
CA VAL A 137 -11.92 1.95 -36.17
C VAL A 137 -12.57 2.15 -34.80
N GLN A 138 -13.58 1.32 -34.50
CA GLN A 138 -14.22 1.29 -33.19
C GLN A 138 -13.46 0.35 -32.25
N MET A 139 -13.09 0.86 -31.07
CA MET A 139 -12.57 0.05 -29.99
C MET A 139 -13.53 0.07 -28.80
N ILE A 140 -13.80 -1.11 -28.24
CA ILE A 140 -14.66 -1.34 -27.07
C ILE A 140 -13.73 -1.61 -25.89
N MET A 141 -13.87 -0.83 -24.80
CA MET A 141 -13.12 -1.02 -23.54
C MET A 141 -14.05 -1.45 -22.41
#